data_AF-A0A7G6TVJ0-F1
#
_entry.id   AF-A0A7G6TVJ0-F1
#
_cell.length_a   1.000
_cell.length_b   1.000
_cell.length_c   1.000
_cell.angle_alpha   90.00
_cell.angle_beta   90.00
_cell.angle_gamma   90.00
#
_symmetry.space_group_name_H-M   'P 1'
#
loop_
_entity.id
_entity.type
_entity.pdbx_description
1 polymer ?
#
loop_
_entity_poly.entity_id
_entity_poly.type
_entity_poly.pdbx_seq_one_letter_code
_entity_poly.pdbx_strand_id
1 'polypeptide(L)'
;MQLPHKMIRDRAYFIAGRPAASRKSHDPNIESAIRDAEYYLDSLPDNFYRPLISGATAASQEQILVLTWLVQMHDEMKAVEVAFLGNGMCRVMWPSASLTREVERLSVKDLLSLHLEEMVSQYRTARDPDEWLVQ
;
A
#
# COMPACT_ATOMS: atom_id res chain seq x y z
N MET A 1 8.06 -15.23 -3.54
CA MET A 1 6.86 -15.93 -2.98
C MET A 1 5.58 -15.33 -3.61
N GLN A 2 4.88 -16.01 -4.53
CA GLN A 2 3.73 -15.41 -5.24
C GLN A 2 2.60 -14.99 -4.28
N LEU A 3 2.26 -13.71 -4.28
CA LEU A 3 0.98 -13.23 -3.75
C LEU A 3 -0.12 -13.83 -4.64
N PRO A 4 -1.22 -14.36 -4.08
CA PRO A 4 -2.25 -14.92 -4.93
C PRO A 4 -2.89 -13.76 -5.70
N HIS A 5 -2.51 -13.58 -6.97
CA HIS A 5 -3.08 -12.60 -7.92
C HIS A 5 -4.62 -12.57 -7.87
N LYS A 6 -5.23 -13.72 -7.58
CA LYS A 6 -6.65 -13.87 -7.30
C LYS A 6 -7.16 -12.92 -6.19
N MET A 7 -6.43 -12.81 -5.07
CA MET A 7 -6.80 -11.93 -3.95
C MET A 7 -6.75 -10.46 -4.33
N ILE A 8 -5.74 -10.04 -5.11
CA ILE A 8 -5.65 -8.65 -5.63
C ILE A 8 -6.87 -8.36 -6.50
N ARG A 9 -7.19 -9.24 -7.45
CA ARG A 9 -8.37 -9.10 -8.31
C ARG A 9 -9.66 -9.04 -7.49
N ASP A 10 -9.88 -10.01 -6.59
CA ASP A 10 -11.10 -10.06 -5.76
C ASP A 10 -11.29 -8.78 -4.94
N ARG A 11 -10.21 -8.21 -4.39
CA ARG A 11 -10.24 -6.95 -3.64
C ARG A 11 -10.44 -5.73 -4.52
N ALA A 12 -9.88 -5.70 -5.72
CA ALA A 12 -10.00 -4.57 -6.64
C ALA A 12 -11.43 -4.34 -7.11
N TYR A 13 -12.25 -5.40 -7.21
CA TYR A 13 -13.69 -5.27 -7.55
C TYR A 13 -14.59 -5.09 -6.33
N PHE A 14 -14.07 -5.29 -5.13
CA PHE A 14 -14.83 -5.17 -3.89
C PHE A 14 -14.82 -3.73 -3.35
N ILE A 15 -16.00 -3.24 -2.96
CA ILE A 15 -16.14 -1.98 -2.23
C ILE A 15 -16.83 -2.25 -0.88
N ALA A 16 -16.10 -2.04 0.21
CA ALA A 16 -16.65 -2.19 1.56
C ALA A 16 -17.77 -1.17 1.80
N GLY A 17 -18.89 -1.64 2.35
CA GLY A 17 -20.05 -0.79 2.66
C GLY A 17 -20.96 -0.48 1.45
N ARG A 18 -20.78 -1.15 0.30
CA ARG A 18 -21.72 -1.09 -0.83
C ARG A 18 -22.18 -2.50 -1.25
N PRO A 19 -23.42 -2.67 -1.73
CA PRO A 19 -23.84 -3.89 -2.42
C PRO A 19 -22.92 -4.18 -3.63
N ALA A 20 -22.76 -5.45 -3.98
CA ALA A 20 -21.80 -6.00 -4.96
C ALA A 20 -21.94 -5.51 -6.43
N ALA A 21 -22.64 -4.40 -6.68
CA ALA A 21 -22.92 -3.85 -8.01
C ALA A 21 -22.02 -2.67 -8.44
N SER A 22 -20.89 -2.42 -7.76
CA SER A 22 -20.27 -1.08 -7.82
C SER A 22 -19.09 -0.91 -8.78
N ARG A 23 -18.54 -1.98 -9.38
CA ARG A 23 -17.44 -1.89 -10.35
C ARG A 23 -17.70 -2.79 -11.56
N LYS A 24 -17.55 -2.23 -12.77
CA LYS A 24 -17.69 -3.00 -14.02
C LYS A 24 -16.51 -3.94 -14.16
N SER A 25 -16.75 -5.21 -14.49
CA SER A 25 -15.72 -6.25 -14.68
C SER A 25 -14.65 -5.88 -15.71
N HIS A 26 -14.91 -4.91 -16.59
CA HIS A 26 -14.00 -4.45 -17.65
C HIS A 26 -13.63 -2.97 -17.53
N ASP A 27 -13.66 -2.40 -16.33
CA ASP A 27 -13.18 -1.02 -16.13
C ASP A 27 -11.66 -0.95 -16.34
N PRO A 28 -11.16 -0.20 -17.35
CA PRO A 28 -9.73 -0.11 -17.63
C PRO A 28 -8.93 0.49 -16.46
N ASN A 29 -9.57 1.31 -15.60
CA ASN A 29 -8.91 1.87 -14.42
C ASN A 29 -8.62 0.79 -13.38
N ILE A 30 -9.53 -0.18 -13.22
CA ILE A 30 -9.36 -1.30 -12.28
C ILE A 30 -8.26 -2.24 -12.76
N GLU A 31 -8.27 -2.59 -14.05
CA GLU A 31 -7.21 -3.43 -14.63
C GLU A 31 -5.84 -2.73 -14.63
N SER A 32 -5.79 -1.40 -14.74
CA SER A 32 -4.56 -0.64 -14.49
C SER A 32 -4.10 -0.82 -13.05
N ALA A 33 -4.96 -0.55 -12.07
CA ALA A 33 -4.60 -0.64 -10.66
C ALA A 33 -4.16 -2.05 -10.23
N ILE A 34 -4.80 -3.10 -10.75
CA ILE A 34 -4.40 -4.50 -10.52
C ILE A 34 -2.97 -4.71 -11.03
N ARG A 35 -2.69 -4.35 -12.28
CA ARG A 35 -1.37 -4.52 -12.90
C ARG A 35 -0.28 -3.72 -12.18
N ASP A 36 -0.61 -2.49 -11.79
CA ASP A 36 0.29 -1.60 -11.06
C ASP A 36 0.63 -2.17 -9.67
N ALA A 37 -0.37 -2.73 -8.97
CA ALA A 37 -0.18 -3.37 -7.67
C ALA A 37 0.61 -4.68 -7.78
N GLU A 38 0.32 -5.52 -8.76
CA GLU A 38 1.07 -6.75 -9.04
C GLU A 38 2.54 -6.43 -9.35
N TYR A 39 2.78 -5.49 -10.27
CA TYR A 39 4.14 -5.08 -10.63
C TYR A 39 4.90 -4.49 -9.44
N TYR A 40 4.25 -3.67 -8.62
CA TYR A 40 4.88 -3.13 -7.41
C TYR A 40 5.28 -4.25 -6.44
N LEU A 41 4.36 -5.17 -6.15
CA LEU A 41 4.59 -6.28 -5.22
C LEU A 41 5.65 -7.27 -5.71
N ASP A 42 5.68 -7.55 -7.02
CA ASP A 42 6.69 -8.41 -7.65
C ASP A 42 8.07 -7.74 -7.68
N SER A 43 8.14 -6.41 -7.54
CA SER A 43 9.39 -5.65 -7.45
C SER A 43 9.94 -5.59 -6.02
N LEU A 44 9.17 -6.01 -5.01
CA LEU A 44 9.64 -6.02 -3.62
C LEU A 44 10.58 -7.22 -3.37
N PRO A 45 11.51 -7.12 -2.40
CA PRO A 45 12.42 -8.22 -2.07
C PRO A 45 11.66 -9.53 -1.75
N ASP A 46 12.21 -10.67 -2.16
CA ASP A 46 11.55 -12.00 -2.13
C ASP A 46 11.05 -12.48 -0.75
N ASN A 47 11.54 -11.87 0.33
CA ASN A 47 11.19 -12.13 1.73
C ASN A 47 10.61 -10.90 2.44
N PHE A 48 10.21 -9.88 1.69
CA PHE A 48 9.60 -8.70 2.27
C PHE A 48 8.23 -9.03 2.88
N TYR A 49 7.87 -8.28 3.91
CA TYR A 49 6.64 -8.50 4.66
C TYR A 49 5.42 -8.35 3.75
N ARG A 50 4.48 -9.29 3.86
CA ARG A 50 3.24 -9.22 3.08
C ARG A 50 2.34 -8.11 3.63
N PRO A 51 1.86 -7.18 2.78
CA PRO A 51 0.83 -6.23 3.19
C PRO A 51 -0.51 -6.93 3.41
N LEU A 52 -1.35 -6.30 4.21
CA LEU A 52 -2.80 -6.48 4.12
C LEU A 52 -3.26 -5.87 2.79
N ILE A 53 -4.07 -6.60 2.03
CA ILE A 53 -4.66 -6.09 0.78
C ILE A 53 -6.15 -5.84 1.00
N SER A 54 -6.56 -4.59 0.85
CA SER A 54 -7.94 -4.16 0.95
C SER A 54 -8.42 -3.51 -0.35
N GLY A 55 -9.73 -3.52 -0.54
CA GLY A 55 -10.40 -2.82 -1.63
C GLY A 55 -10.87 -1.44 -1.18
N ALA A 56 -11.60 -0.76 -2.06
CA ALA A 56 -12.19 0.54 -1.78
C ALA A 56 -13.18 0.49 -0.62
N THR A 57 -13.50 1.65 -0.07
CA THR A 57 -14.64 1.81 0.85
C THR A 57 -15.69 2.72 0.22
N ALA A 58 -16.92 2.70 0.74
CA ALA A 58 -17.96 3.64 0.31
C ALA A 58 -17.55 5.11 0.47
N ALA A 59 -16.69 5.41 1.46
CA ALA A 59 -16.15 6.75 1.75
C ALA A 59 -14.95 7.13 0.86
N SER A 60 -14.25 6.14 0.31
CA SER A 60 -13.05 6.32 -0.52
C SER A 60 -13.09 5.40 -1.73
N GLN A 61 -13.94 5.73 -2.70
CA GLN A 61 -14.17 4.92 -3.90
C GLN A 61 -13.10 5.10 -4.97
N GLU A 62 -12.37 6.21 -4.90
CA GLU A 62 -11.22 6.56 -5.74
C GLU A 62 -10.04 5.62 -5.51
N GLN A 63 -9.93 5.02 -4.33
CA GLN A 63 -8.94 4.01 -4.02
C GLN A 63 -9.42 2.67 -4.58
N ILE A 64 -8.68 2.07 -5.50
CA ILE A 64 -9.07 0.81 -6.10
C ILE A 64 -8.60 -0.36 -5.25
N LEU A 65 -7.32 -0.32 -4.89
CA LEU A 65 -6.63 -1.26 -4.02
C LEU A 65 -5.79 -0.48 -3.02
N VAL A 66 -5.68 -1.00 -1.80
CA VAL A 66 -4.75 -0.46 -0.80
C VAL A 66 -3.92 -1.61 -0.23
N LEU A 67 -2.61 -1.40 -0.21
CA LEU A 67 -1.64 -2.25 0.48
C LEU A 67 -1.30 -1.58 1.80
N THR A 68 -1.46 -2.29 2.90
CA THR A 68 -1.20 -1.77 4.24
C THR A 68 -0.19 -2.64 4.98
N TRP A 69 0.93 -2.05 5.41
CA TRP A 69 1.86 -2.64 6.37
C TRP A 69 1.66 -2.01 7.74
N LEU A 70 1.42 -2.84 8.74
CA LEU A 70 1.38 -2.40 10.13
C LEU A 70 2.79 -2.41 10.72
N VAL A 71 3.24 -1.26 11.20
CA VAL A 71 4.56 -1.03 11.79
C VAL A 71 4.41 -0.52 13.21
N GLN A 72 5.36 -0.83 14.09
CA GLN A 72 5.37 -0.36 15.47
C GLN A 72 6.34 0.82 15.60
N MET A 73 5.93 1.91 16.22
CA MET A 73 6.77 3.07 16.49
C MET A 73 6.52 3.56 17.90
N HIS A 74 7.54 3.55 18.76
CA HIS A 74 7.48 4.10 20.14
C HIS A 74 6.19 3.68 20.89
N ASP A 75 5.92 2.36 20.93
CA ASP A 75 4.73 1.74 21.53
C ASP A 75 3.38 1.96 20.83
N GLU A 76 3.35 2.67 19.70
CA GLU A 76 2.15 2.84 18.88
C GLU A 76 2.20 2.00 17.60
N MET A 77 1.06 1.42 17.22
CA MET A 77 0.89 0.79 15.91
C MET A 77 0.52 1.86 14.87
N LYS A 78 1.29 1.94 13.79
CA LYS A 78 1.07 2.83 12.65
C LYS A 78 0.94 2.01 11.36
N ALA A 79 0.51 2.66 10.28
CA ALA A 79 0.34 2.05 8.98
C ALA A 79 1.20 2.75 7.91
N VAL A 80 1.88 1.95 7.08
CA VAL A 80 2.39 2.37 5.78
C VAL A 80 1.39 1.89 4.75
N GLU A 81 0.87 2.79 3.93
CA GLU A 81 -0.20 2.51 2.98
C GLU A 81 0.18 2.93 1.58
N VAL A 82 -0.10 2.06 0.61
CA VAL A 82 -0.01 2.37 -0.82
C VAL A 82 -1.38 2.12 -1.43
N ALA A 83 -2.04 3.18 -1.88
CA ALA A 83 -3.29 3.11 -2.60
C ALA A 83 -3.06 3.23 -4.11
N PHE A 84 -3.61 2.28 -4.87
CA PHE A 84 -3.62 2.29 -6.33
C PHE A 84 -4.96 2.86 -6.81
N LEU A 85 -4.90 3.95 -7.59
CA LEU A 85 -6.06 4.73 -8.01
C LEU A 85 -6.51 4.42 -9.44
N GLY A 86 -5.71 3.63 -10.17
CA GLY A 86 -5.86 3.39 -11.61
C GLY A 86 -5.17 4.45 -12.45
N ASN A 87 -5.15 4.24 -13.77
CA ASN A 87 -4.44 5.11 -14.74
C ASN A 87 -2.96 5.35 -14.42
N GLY A 88 -2.27 4.35 -13.84
CA GLY A 88 -0.88 4.46 -13.44
C GLY A 88 -0.63 5.34 -12.21
N MET A 89 -1.67 5.77 -11.49
CA MET A 89 -1.57 6.69 -10.36
C MET A 89 -1.68 5.97 -9.02
N CYS A 90 -0.80 6.34 -8.11
CA CYS A 90 -0.72 5.86 -6.75
C CYS A 90 -0.78 7.01 -5.75
N ARG A 91 -1.14 6.68 -4.52
CA ARG A 91 -0.98 7.52 -3.35
C ARG A 91 -0.28 6.70 -2.27
N VAL A 92 0.65 7.30 -1.56
CA VAL A 92 1.35 6.63 -0.46
C VAL A 92 1.26 7.47 0.80
N MET A 93 1.07 6.79 1.93
CA MET A 93 1.07 7.37 3.26
C MET A 93 1.97 6.56 4.18
N TRP A 94 2.75 7.22 5.03
CA TRP A 94 3.61 6.54 6.00
C TRP A 94 3.85 7.41 7.23
N PRO A 95 4.13 6.82 8.40
CA PRO A 95 4.42 7.60 9.59
C PRO A 95 5.81 8.26 9.48
N SER A 96 5.95 9.45 10.06
CA SER A 96 7.23 10.10 10.30
C SER A 96 7.27 10.63 11.74
N ALA A 97 8.44 11.11 12.19
CA ALA A 97 8.75 11.44 13.58
C ALA A 97 7.70 12.30 14.32
N SER A 98 6.92 13.11 13.60
CA SER A 98 5.89 13.98 14.20
C SER A 98 4.54 13.99 13.48
N LEU A 99 4.45 13.44 12.26
CA LEU A 99 3.26 13.50 11.41
C LEU A 99 3.21 12.31 10.43
N THR A 100 2.02 11.99 9.92
CA THR A 100 1.87 11.14 8.73
C THR A 100 2.31 11.94 7.50
N ARG A 101 3.23 11.38 6.72
CA ARG A 101 3.57 11.89 5.39
C ARG A 101 2.63 11.27 4.37
N GLU A 102 2.22 12.07 3.40
CA GLU A 102 1.34 11.67 2.31
C GLU A 102 1.87 12.27 1.02
N VAL A 103 1.93 11.44 -0.02
CA VAL A 103 2.23 11.88 -1.38
C VAL A 103 1.17 11.30 -2.30
N GLU A 104 0.45 12.18 -2.98
CA GLU A 104 -0.58 11.82 -3.94
C GLU A 104 -0.03 11.83 -5.37
N ARG A 105 -0.72 11.11 -6.26
CA ARG A 105 -0.53 11.19 -7.71
C ARG A 105 0.89 10.84 -8.18
N LEU A 106 1.45 9.77 -7.62
CA LEU A 106 2.74 9.21 -8.04
C LEU A 106 2.56 8.12 -9.08
N SER A 107 3.50 8.00 -10.02
CA SER A 107 3.60 6.78 -10.82
C SER A 107 4.13 5.62 -9.99
N VAL A 108 3.92 4.37 -10.43
CA VAL A 108 4.53 3.20 -9.76
C VAL A 108 6.06 3.28 -9.79
N LYS A 109 6.64 3.90 -10.83
CA LYS A 109 8.09 4.10 -10.92
C LYS A 109 8.60 5.05 -9.83
N ASP A 110 7.88 6.15 -9.60
CA ASP A 110 8.23 7.10 -8.54
C ASP A 110 8.04 6.46 -7.17
N LEU A 111 6.98 5.66 -7.00
CA LEU A 111 6.72 4.88 -5.79
C LEU A 111 7.87 3.91 -5.45
N LEU A 112 8.40 3.18 -6.45
CA LEU A 112 9.54 2.29 -6.26
C LEU A 112 10.82 3.04 -5.87
N SER A 113 10.94 4.30 -6.26
CA SER A 113 12.09 5.15 -5.91
C SER A 113 12.02 5.68 -4.47
N LEU A 114 10.90 5.49 -3.77
CA LEU A 114 10.74 5.87 -2.37
C LEU A 114 11.26 4.82 -1.38
N HIS A 115 11.62 3.62 -1.86
CA HIS A 115 12.18 2.54 -1.03
C HIS A 115 11.34 2.25 0.24
N LEU A 116 10.02 2.13 0.08
CA LEU A 116 9.10 1.92 1.22
C LEU A 116 9.43 0.65 2.01
N GLU A 117 10.01 -0.35 1.35
CA GLU A 117 10.46 -1.59 1.94
C GLU A 117 11.53 -1.38 3.02
N GLU A 118 12.42 -0.41 2.82
CA GLU A 118 13.44 -0.04 3.80
C GLU A 118 12.79 0.60 5.03
N MET A 119 11.85 1.53 4.80
CA MET A 119 11.11 2.19 5.89
C MET A 119 10.29 1.18 6.71
N VAL A 120 9.52 0.31 6.06
CA VAL A 120 8.75 -0.74 6.74
C VAL A 120 9.64 -1.67 7.54
N SER A 121 10.82 -2.02 7.00
CA SER A 121 11.78 -2.89 7.69
C SER A 121 12.34 -2.21 8.93
N GLN A 122 12.80 -0.96 8.80
CA GLN A 122 13.36 -0.16 9.90
C GLN A 122 12.37 -0.03 11.07
N TYR A 123 11.12 0.33 10.79
CA TYR A 123 10.11 0.50 11.85
C TYR A 123 9.73 -0.81 12.55
N ARG A 124 9.81 -1.97 11.88
CA ARG A 124 9.53 -3.25 12.54
C ARG A 124 10.72 -3.79 13.35
N THR A 125 11.96 -3.45 12.98
CA THR A 125 13.16 -3.84 13.71
C THR A 125 13.55 -2.89 14.83
N ALA A 126 13.06 -1.65 14.82
CA ALA A 126 13.26 -0.67 15.89
C ALA A 126 12.56 -1.11 17.20
N ARG A 127 13.19 -2.04 17.91
CA ARG A 127 13.10 -2.14 19.37
C ARG A 127 14.19 -1.22 19.92
N ASP A 128 13.77 -0.21 20.66
CA ASP A 128 14.58 0.82 21.32
C ASP A 128 15.19 1.95 20.45
N PRO A 129 14.90 3.22 20.77
CA PRO A 129 15.43 4.40 20.07
C PRO A 129 16.80 4.90 20.57
N ASP A 130 17.52 4.19 21.44
CA ASP A 130 18.79 4.68 21.98
C ASP A 130 19.97 4.67 20.98
N GLU A 131 19.80 4.15 19.75
CA GLU A 131 20.85 4.21 18.72
C GLU A 131 20.85 5.49 17.86
N TRP A 132 19.87 6.39 18.02
CA TRP A 132 19.75 7.57 17.15
C TRP A 132 20.40 8.85 17.68
N LEU A 133 21.16 8.78 18.79
CA LEU A 133 21.82 9.95 19.39
C LEU A 133 23.35 9.92 19.42
N VAL A 134 24.01 9.03 18.68
CA VAL A 134 25.47 9.14 18.49
C VAL A 134 25.84 8.87 17.03
N GLN A 135 25.85 9.94 16.23
CA GLN A 135 26.99 10.34 15.38
C GLN A 135 26.75 11.70 14.72
#